data_AF-A0A918ZK80-F1
#
_entry.id   AF-A0A918ZK80-F1
#
_cell.length_a   1.000
_cell.length_b   1.000
_cell.length_c   1.000
_cell.angle_alpha   90.00
_cell.angle_beta   90.00
_cell.angle_gamma   90.00
#
_symmetry.space_group_name_H-M   'P 1'
#
loop_
_entity.id
_entity.type
_entity.pdbx_description
1 polymer ?
#
loop_
_entity_poly.entity_id
_entity_poly.type
_entity_poly.pdbx_seq_one_letter_code
_entity_poly.pdbx_strand_id
1 'polypeptide(L)'
;MLAARRGYMTIASVVGVTTAGIVAVVMRQQREMELANVRSIAEAAQRVLLKPVPRKAGPLRAAVSYTSAVAEARIGGDLYEMVASPHGVRVIVGDVQGKGLEAVETAAVVLGAFRESPPEEPDLSEMGQRLERAVNRQLDGEKFVTATLAGVTTDGVTFLNYGHPAPMVTRADGSVTFPEPPAYALPLGLAAHNTAAPQPFRTGFSAGDQLLLYTDGVTEARDAAGRFCPLDERAHVLKEHDPEAALERLRQDLVQHVKGPLHDDAAMLLLRYR
;
A
#
# COMPACT_ATOMS: atom_id res chain seq x y z
N MET A 1 7.41 -5.75 -71.47
CA MET A 1 8.09 -4.93 -70.44
C MET A 1 7.19 -4.48 -69.28
N LEU A 2 5.95 -4.01 -69.51
CA LEU A 2 5.04 -3.53 -68.45
C LEU A 2 4.63 -4.60 -67.41
N ALA A 3 4.44 -5.86 -67.81
CA ALA A 3 4.08 -6.97 -66.91
C ALA A 3 5.20 -7.34 -65.93
N ALA A 4 6.46 -7.40 -66.41
CA ALA A 4 7.62 -7.65 -65.56
C ALA A 4 7.80 -6.55 -64.49
N ARG A 5 7.59 -5.28 -64.88
CA ARG A 5 7.69 -4.12 -63.99
C ARG A 5 6.63 -4.13 -62.88
N ARG A 6 5.42 -4.65 -63.15
CA ARG A 6 4.38 -4.85 -62.12
C ARG A 6 4.75 -5.95 -61.13
N GLY A 7 5.30 -7.08 -61.60
CA GLY A 7 5.76 -8.16 -60.72
C GLY A 7 6.84 -7.72 -59.73
N TYR A 8 7.81 -6.91 -60.19
CA TYR A 8 8.84 -6.35 -59.31
C TYR A 8 8.26 -5.41 -58.23
N MET A 9 7.26 -4.59 -58.56
CA MET A 9 6.63 -3.72 -57.56
C MET A 9 5.87 -4.50 -56.48
N THR A 10 5.17 -5.57 -56.86
CA THR A 10 4.45 -6.42 -55.88
C THR A 10 5.41 -7.17 -54.95
N ILE A 11 6.51 -7.70 -55.48
CA ILE A 11 7.55 -8.36 -54.66
C ILE A 11 8.19 -7.35 -53.71
N ALA A 12 8.54 -6.16 -54.21
CA ALA A 12 9.11 -5.10 -53.37
C ALA A 12 8.16 -4.65 -52.25
N SER A 13 6.86 -4.53 -52.52
CA SER A 13 5.88 -4.16 -51.49
C SER A 13 5.71 -5.25 -50.44
N VAL A 14 5.70 -6.53 -50.84
CA VAL A 14 5.59 -7.65 -49.88
C VAL A 14 6.83 -7.68 -48.98
N VAL A 15 8.03 -7.58 -49.56
CA VAL A 15 9.29 -7.55 -48.79
C VAL A 15 9.32 -6.36 -47.82
N GLY A 16 8.88 -5.18 -48.27
CA GLY A 16 8.82 -3.98 -47.44
C GLY A 16 7.89 -4.14 -46.24
N VAL A 17 6.66 -4.63 -46.46
CA VAL A 17 5.67 -4.84 -45.39
C VAL A 17 6.13 -5.95 -44.42
N THR A 18 6.67 -7.06 -44.92
CA THR A 18 7.20 -8.14 -44.06
C THR A 18 8.38 -7.66 -43.23
N THR A 19 9.30 -6.90 -43.81
CA THR A 19 10.46 -6.36 -43.07
C THR A 19 10.01 -5.37 -42.00
N ALA A 20 9.08 -4.46 -42.33
CA ALA A 20 8.51 -3.54 -41.35
C ALA A 20 7.76 -4.28 -40.22
N GLY A 21 7.04 -5.36 -40.56
CA GLY A 21 6.38 -6.22 -39.58
C GLY A 21 7.36 -6.92 -38.65
N ILE A 22 8.44 -7.49 -39.19
CA ILE A 22 9.50 -8.12 -38.38
C ILE A 22 10.15 -7.09 -37.45
N VAL A 23 10.50 -5.91 -37.97
CA VAL A 23 11.08 -4.83 -37.14
C VAL A 23 10.11 -4.40 -36.04
N ALA A 24 8.82 -4.22 -36.35
CA ALA A 24 7.82 -3.87 -35.35
C ALA A 24 7.67 -4.95 -34.26
N VAL A 25 7.70 -6.23 -34.64
CA VAL A 25 7.66 -7.37 -33.69
C VAL A 25 8.91 -7.41 -32.83
N VAL A 26 10.10 -7.24 -33.41
CA VAL A 26 11.37 -7.23 -32.67
C VAL A 26 11.43 -6.05 -31.69
N MET A 27 11.04 -4.84 -32.13
CA MET A 27 10.98 -3.67 -31.25
C MET A 27 9.96 -3.87 -30.12
N ARG A 28 8.81 -4.49 -30.41
CA ARG A 28 7.82 -4.82 -29.39
C ARG A 28 8.36 -5.83 -28.38
N GLN A 29 9.01 -6.90 -28.85
CA GLN A 29 9.63 -7.90 -27.97
C GLN A 29 10.73 -7.29 -27.10
N GLN A 30 11.57 -6.41 -27.64
CA GLN A 30 12.59 -5.72 -26.85
C GLN A 30 11.99 -4.86 -25.75
N ARG A 31 10.94 -4.08 -26.06
CA ARG A 31 10.21 -3.27 -25.07
C ARG A 31 9.54 -4.15 -24.00
N GLU A 32 8.93 -5.25 -24.40
CA GLU A 32 8.31 -6.20 -23.48
C GLU A 32 9.35 -6.83 -22.53
N MET A 33 10.54 -7.19 -23.05
CA MET A 33 11.64 -7.70 -22.23
C MET A 33 12.19 -6.63 -21.27
N GLU A 34 12.35 -5.40 -21.73
CA GLU A 34 12.82 -4.28 -20.90
C GLU A 34 11.85 -3.99 -19.75
N LEU A 35 10.55 -3.91 -20.04
CA LEU A 35 9.50 -3.74 -19.04
C LEU A 35 9.46 -4.90 -18.05
N ALA A 36 9.61 -6.14 -18.51
CA ALA A 36 9.66 -7.31 -17.64
C ALA A 36 10.88 -7.27 -16.69
N ASN A 37 12.03 -6.80 -17.18
CA ASN A 37 13.24 -6.66 -16.37
C ASN A 37 13.09 -5.56 -15.30
N VAL A 38 12.62 -4.37 -15.70
CA VAL A 38 12.34 -3.27 -14.76
C VAL A 38 11.34 -3.72 -13.69
N ARG A 39 10.29 -4.45 -14.09
CA ARG A 39 9.33 -5.03 -13.15
C ARG A 39 10.00 -5.97 -12.15
N SER A 40 10.81 -6.92 -12.63
CA SER A 40 11.49 -7.88 -11.75
C SER A 40 12.41 -7.19 -10.74
N ILE A 41 13.08 -6.10 -11.14
CA ILE A 41 13.95 -5.31 -10.26
C ILE A 41 13.11 -4.62 -9.19
N ALA A 42 12.01 -3.98 -9.58
CA ALA A 42 11.11 -3.31 -8.65
C ALA A 42 10.46 -4.29 -7.66
N GLU A 43 10.07 -5.50 -8.10
CA GLU A 43 9.55 -6.54 -7.20
C GLU A 43 10.60 -6.98 -6.18
N ALA A 44 11.85 -7.18 -6.62
CA ALA A 44 12.96 -7.52 -5.72
C ALA A 44 13.24 -6.38 -4.73
N ALA A 45 13.26 -5.13 -5.20
CA ALA A 45 13.46 -3.95 -4.37
C ALA A 45 12.33 -3.79 -3.32
N GLN A 46 11.08 -3.98 -3.72
CA GLN A 46 9.93 -3.92 -2.81
C GLN A 46 10.01 -4.99 -1.72
N ARG A 47 10.39 -6.23 -2.06
CA ARG A 47 10.57 -7.31 -1.07
C ARG A 47 11.68 -7.02 -0.07
N VAL A 48 12.75 -6.35 -0.49
CA VAL A 48 13.83 -5.92 0.41
C VAL A 48 13.37 -4.75 1.29
N LEU A 49 12.53 -3.88 0.74
CA LEU A 49 12.01 -2.71 1.43
C LEU A 49 10.98 -3.06 2.52
N LEU A 50 10.01 -3.92 2.20
CA LEU A 50 8.93 -4.36 3.10
C LEU A 50 9.43 -5.48 4.02
N LYS A 51 9.95 -5.10 5.17
CA LYS A 51 10.47 -6.04 6.16
C LYS A 51 9.34 -6.78 6.87
N PRO A 52 9.55 -8.04 7.30
CA PRO A 52 8.62 -8.71 8.20
C PRO A 52 8.44 -7.90 9.49
N VAL A 53 7.19 -7.67 9.90
CA VAL A 53 6.91 -7.02 11.19
C VAL A 53 7.18 -7.99 12.35
N PRO A 54 7.60 -7.49 13.53
CA PRO A 54 7.78 -8.33 14.70
C PRO A 54 6.44 -8.90 15.18
N ARG A 55 6.35 -10.22 15.37
CA ARG A 55 5.14 -10.91 15.88
C ARG A 55 4.66 -10.40 17.24
N LYS A 56 5.57 -9.80 18.01
CA LYS A 56 5.30 -9.23 19.33
C LYS A 56 6.13 -7.96 19.53
N ALA A 57 5.48 -6.91 20.02
CA ALA A 57 6.14 -5.67 20.42
C ALA A 57 5.48 -5.17 21.73
N GLY A 58 6.19 -5.35 22.85
CA GLY A 58 5.63 -5.04 24.18
C GLY A 58 4.34 -5.85 24.47
N PRO A 59 3.22 -5.19 24.82
CA PRO A 59 1.93 -5.85 25.05
C PRO A 59 1.20 -6.23 23.75
N LEU A 60 1.71 -5.86 22.58
CA LEU A 60 1.03 -6.10 21.32
C LEU A 60 1.50 -7.40 20.66
N ARG A 61 0.55 -8.13 20.08
CA ARG A 61 0.81 -9.09 19.02
C ARG A 61 0.51 -8.45 17.68
N ALA A 62 1.29 -8.77 16.66
CA ALA A 62 1.11 -8.24 15.32
C ALA A 62 1.15 -9.32 14.25
N ALA A 63 0.45 -9.08 13.16
CA ALA A 63 0.58 -9.81 11.92
C ALA A 63 0.44 -8.84 10.74
N VAL A 64 1.04 -9.21 9.60
CA VAL A 64 0.85 -8.52 8.33
C VAL A 64 0.46 -9.54 7.27
N SER A 65 -0.45 -9.13 6.39
CA SER A 65 -0.79 -9.83 5.16
C SER A 65 -0.66 -8.83 4.01
N TYR A 66 0.18 -9.15 3.03
CA TYR A 66 0.30 -8.41 1.79
C TYR A 66 -0.11 -9.31 0.64
N THR A 67 -1.09 -8.89 -0.14
CA THR A 67 -1.55 -9.60 -1.34
C THR A 67 -1.33 -8.70 -2.54
N SER A 68 -0.53 -9.16 -3.49
CA SER A 68 -0.34 -8.44 -4.74
C SER A 68 -1.37 -8.87 -5.79
N ALA A 69 -1.85 -7.93 -6.61
CA ALA A 69 -2.76 -8.21 -7.72
C ALA A 69 -2.08 -9.07 -8.82
N VAL A 70 -2.81 -10.04 -9.42
CA VAL A 70 -2.22 -11.13 -10.23
C VAL A 70 -1.86 -10.75 -11.70
N ALA A 71 -0.75 -11.37 -12.14
CA ALA A 71 -0.22 -11.72 -13.48
C ALA A 71 0.64 -10.71 -14.29
N GLU A 72 0.26 -9.44 -14.48
CA GLU A 72 0.93 -8.57 -15.49
C GLU A 72 1.56 -7.26 -14.97
N ALA A 73 2.35 -7.30 -13.90
CA ALA A 73 3.44 -6.30 -13.71
C ALA A 73 3.08 -5.03 -13.03
N ARG A 74 2.29 -5.12 -11.96
CA ARG A 74 2.04 -3.99 -11.10
C ARG A 74 2.73 -4.25 -9.77
N ILE A 75 3.87 -3.58 -9.57
CA ILE A 75 4.49 -3.43 -8.25
C ILE A 75 3.72 -2.34 -7.52
N GLY A 76 3.18 -2.69 -6.36
CA GLY A 76 2.31 -1.82 -5.58
C GLY A 76 3.02 -0.62 -4.96
N GLY A 77 2.22 0.42 -4.73
CA GLY A 77 2.59 1.57 -3.92
C GLY A 77 2.42 1.33 -2.42
N ASP A 78 1.76 0.24 -2.04
CA ASP A 78 1.54 -0.16 -0.66
C ASP A 78 2.83 -0.23 0.18
N LEU A 79 2.78 0.42 1.34
CA LEU A 79 3.83 0.41 2.34
C LEU A 79 3.28 0.14 3.73
N TYR A 80 4.08 -0.54 4.54
CA TYR A 80 3.81 -0.72 5.96
C TYR A 80 5.12 -0.86 6.73
N GLU A 81 5.11 -0.46 8.01
CA GLU A 81 6.21 -0.71 8.94
C GLU A 81 5.72 -0.64 10.38
N MET A 82 6.43 -1.35 11.25
CA MET A 82 6.17 -1.38 12.69
C MET A 82 7.48 -1.29 13.46
N VAL A 83 7.61 -0.27 14.30
CA VAL A 83 8.79 -0.08 15.15
C VAL A 83 8.39 0.05 16.62
N ALA A 84 9.12 -0.64 17.49
CA ALA A 84 9.02 -0.43 18.93
C ALA A 84 9.88 0.77 19.32
N SER A 85 9.36 1.64 20.18
CA SER A 85 10.07 2.77 20.74
C SER A 85 9.88 2.84 22.27
N PRO A 86 10.68 3.64 22.99
CA PRO A 86 10.45 3.96 24.40
C PRO A 86 9.05 4.52 24.70
N HIS A 87 8.39 5.11 23.70
CA HIS A 87 7.07 5.74 23.81
C HIS A 87 5.92 4.84 23.35
N GLY A 88 6.17 3.53 23.18
CA GLY A 88 5.19 2.55 22.71
C GLY A 88 5.51 2.00 21.33
N VAL A 89 4.50 1.53 20.61
CA VAL A 89 4.66 0.97 19.27
C VAL A 89 4.20 1.98 18.24
N ARG A 90 5.04 2.25 17.23
CA ARG A 90 4.69 3.08 16.09
C ARG A 90 4.43 2.20 14.88
N VAL A 91 3.41 2.56 14.12
CA VAL A 91 3.00 1.86 12.91
C VAL A 91 2.75 2.88 11.81
N ILE A 92 3.08 2.51 10.59
CA ILE A 92 2.62 3.20 9.38
C ILE A 92 2.03 2.17 8.43
N VAL A 93 0.91 2.51 7.81
CA VAL A 93 0.37 1.83 6.62
C VAL A 93 -0.02 2.93 5.63
N GLY A 94 0.27 2.73 4.35
CA GLY A 94 0.01 3.71 3.33
C GLY A 94 0.04 3.15 1.93
N ASP A 95 -0.37 3.97 0.97
CA ASP A 95 -0.25 3.68 -0.46
C ASP A 95 0.32 4.89 -1.20
N VAL A 96 1.29 4.62 -2.07
CA VAL A 96 1.94 5.59 -2.94
C VAL A 96 1.15 5.70 -4.23
N GLN A 97 0.80 6.92 -4.63
CA GLN A 97 0.19 7.15 -5.93
C GLN A 97 1.12 6.69 -7.07
N GLY A 98 0.60 5.79 -7.89
CA GLY A 98 1.34 5.23 -9.03
C GLY A 98 1.80 3.80 -8.74
N LYS A 99 2.57 3.22 -9.66
CA LYS A 99 3.02 1.82 -9.59
C LYS A 99 4.43 1.68 -10.17
N GLY A 100 5.08 0.54 -9.93
CA GLY A 100 6.39 0.26 -10.49
C GLY A 100 7.55 0.82 -9.66
N LEU A 101 8.72 0.97 -10.27
CA LEU A 101 9.96 1.33 -9.57
C LEU A 101 9.86 2.68 -8.86
N GLU A 102 9.25 3.67 -9.50
CA GLU A 102 9.08 5.01 -8.92
C GLU A 102 8.23 5.01 -7.64
N ALA A 103 7.21 4.13 -7.57
CA ALA A 103 6.39 3.96 -6.38
C ALA A 103 7.22 3.32 -5.25
N VAL A 104 8.05 2.32 -5.59
CA VAL A 104 8.98 1.68 -4.62
C VAL A 104 10.01 2.67 -4.09
N GLU A 105 10.57 3.54 -4.94
CA GLU A 105 11.51 4.59 -4.52
C GLU A 105 10.85 5.56 -3.52
N THR A 106 9.62 5.98 -3.81
CA THR A 106 8.85 6.86 -2.91
C THR A 106 8.54 6.16 -1.59
N ALA A 107 8.09 4.91 -1.62
CA ALA A 107 7.88 4.09 -0.43
C ALA A 107 9.19 3.94 0.38
N ALA A 108 10.33 3.80 -0.29
CA ALA A 108 11.64 3.71 0.37
C ALA A 108 11.99 4.98 1.14
N VAL A 109 11.68 6.16 0.58
CA VAL A 109 11.87 7.45 1.25
C VAL A 109 10.99 7.56 2.50
N VAL A 110 9.70 7.22 2.37
CA VAL A 110 8.74 7.28 3.50
C VAL A 110 9.19 6.31 4.61
N LEU A 111 9.45 5.05 4.26
CA LEU A 111 9.85 4.04 5.24
C LEU A 111 11.23 4.32 5.83
N GLY A 112 12.16 4.87 5.05
CA GLY A 112 13.46 5.33 5.54
C GLY A 112 13.30 6.42 6.60
N ALA A 113 12.56 7.48 6.28
CA ALA A 113 12.29 8.57 7.22
C ALA A 113 11.50 8.11 8.46
N PHE A 114 10.60 7.14 8.31
CA PHE A 114 9.87 6.53 9.42
C PHE A 114 10.84 5.79 10.36
N ARG A 115 11.75 4.98 9.81
CA ARG A 115 12.75 4.21 10.57
C ARG A 115 13.81 5.08 11.24
N GLU A 116 14.15 6.22 10.63
CA GLU A 116 15.12 7.19 11.17
C GLU A 116 14.56 8.08 12.28
N SER A 117 13.26 7.98 12.56
CA SER A 117 12.65 8.80 13.60
C SER A 117 13.30 8.50 14.96
N PRO A 118 13.75 9.54 15.71
CA PRO A 118 14.49 9.33 16.94
C PRO A 118 13.68 8.52 17.96
N PRO A 119 14.31 7.56 18.67
CA PRO A 119 13.64 6.83 19.74
C PRO A 119 13.07 7.76 20.83
N GLU A 120 13.71 8.91 21.07
CA GLU A 120 13.25 9.87 22.08
C GLU A 120 12.04 10.71 21.64
N GLU A 121 11.63 10.69 20.37
CA GLU A 121 10.53 11.52 19.81
C GLU A 121 9.16 11.01 20.30
N PRO A 122 8.49 11.71 21.24
CA PRO A 122 7.22 11.26 21.80
C PRO A 122 6.03 11.66 20.92
N ASP A 123 6.17 12.70 20.10
CA ASP A 123 5.07 13.26 19.32
C ASP A 123 4.98 12.62 17.93
N LEU A 124 3.82 12.02 17.65
CA LEU A 124 3.52 11.47 16.33
C LEU A 124 3.47 12.60 15.27
N SER A 125 3.12 13.82 15.67
CA SER A 125 3.02 14.99 14.78
C SER A 125 4.39 15.41 14.25
N GLU A 126 5.42 15.39 15.10
CA GLU A 126 6.79 15.66 14.68
C GLU A 126 7.32 14.60 13.71
N MET A 127 7.01 13.32 13.97
CA MET A 127 7.30 12.22 13.04
C MET A 127 6.60 12.44 11.69
N GLY A 128 5.31 12.77 11.69
CA GLY A 128 4.56 13.08 10.49
C GLY A 128 5.17 14.25 9.69
N GLN A 129 5.59 15.32 10.35
CA GLN A 129 6.28 16.44 9.68
C GLN A 129 7.64 16.04 9.11
N ARG A 130 8.37 15.11 9.74
CA ARG A 130 9.63 14.58 9.19
C ARG A 130 9.38 13.78 7.91
N LEU A 131 8.34 12.95 7.89
CA LEU A 131 7.91 12.23 6.69
C LEU A 131 7.56 13.23 5.57
N GLU A 132 6.72 14.22 5.87
CA GLU A 132 6.33 15.27 4.93
C GLU A 132 7.56 15.97 4.33
N ARG A 133 8.55 16.34 5.16
CA ARG A 133 9.80 16.95 4.69
C ARG A 133 10.64 15.99 3.85
N ALA A 134 10.67 14.70 4.16
CA ALA A 134 11.43 13.72 3.39
C ALA A 134 10.82 13.51 2.00
N VAL A 135 9.49 13.37 1.95
CA VAL A 135 8.72 13.25 0.71
C VAL A 135 8.88 14.49 -0.16
N ASN A 136 8.70 15.69 0.39
CA ASN A 136 8.83 16.96 -0.35
C ASN A 136 10.25 17.24 -0.89
N ARG A 137 11.30 16.63 -0.33
CA ARG A 137 12.66 16.77 -0.88
C ARG A 137 12.90 15.89 -2.10
N GLN A 138 12.14 14.81 -2.23
CA GLN A 138 12.36 13.81 -3.29
C GLN A 138 11.32 13.91 -4.41
N LEU A 139 10.09 14.33 -4.10
CA LEU A 139 8.99 14.39 -5.07
C LEU A 139 8.90 15.77 -5.72
N ASP A 140 8.71 15.78 -7.05
CA ASP A 140 8.53 16.99 -7.85
C ASP A 140 7.09 17.56 -7.77
N GLY A 141 6.35 17.27 -6.68
CA GLY A 141 4.98 17.76 -6.43
C GLY A 141 3.85 17.05 -7.20
N GLU A 142 4.16 16.17 -8.16
CA GLU A 142 3.14 15.41 -8.93
C GLU A 142 2.74 14.08 -8.28
N LYS A 143 3.48 13.64 -7.26
CA LYS A 143 3.28 12.36 -6.57
C LYS A 143 2.92 12.59 -5.10
N PHE A 144 2.10 11.71 -4.56
CA PHE A 144 1.70 11.76 -3.16
C PHE A 144 1.59 10.38 -2.53
N VAL A 145 1.55 10.35 -1.20
CA VAL A 145 1.39 9.11 -0.42
C VAL A 145 0.25 9.27 0.58
N THR A 146 -0.75 8.39 0.49
CA THR A 146 -1.78 8.31 1.52
C THR A 146 -1.22 7.55 2.72
N ALA A 147 -1.20 8.22 3.87
CA ALA A 147 -0.63 7.82 5.17
C ALA A 147 -1.66 7.52 6.28
N THR A 148 -1.60 6.39 7.01
CA THR A 148 -2.02 6.38 8.43
C THR A 148 -0.84 6.02 9.31
N LEU A 149 -0.50 6.91 10.23
CA LEU A 149 0.43 6.64 11.33
C LEU A 149 -0.38 6.33 12.59
N ALA A 150 0.07 5.34 13.35
CA ALA A 150 -0.49 5.01 14.66
C ALA A 150 0.62 4.90 15.72
N GLY A 151 0.40 5.53 16.86
CA GLY A 151 1.19 5.39 18.07
C GLY A 151 0.38 4.68 19.14
N VAL A 152 0.76 3.46 19.48
CA VAL A 152 0.08 2.62 20.47
C VAL A 152 0.86 2.64 21.78
N THR A 153 0.22 3.12 22.84
CA THR A 153 0.78 3.18 24.19
C THR A 153 -0.12 2.43 25.17
N THR A 154 0.20 2.46 26.46
CA THR A 154 -0.70 1.95 27.52
C THR A 154 -1.98 2.76 27.65
N ASP A 155 -1.99 4.02 27.18
CA ASP A 155 -3.11 4.95 27.34
C ASP A 155 -4.08 4.91 26.15
N GLY A 156 -3.77 4.13 25.11
CA GLY A 156 -4.59 3.97 23.92
C GLY A 156 -3.79 4.10 22.63
N VAL A 157 -4.47 4.49 21.56
CA VAL A 157 -3.87 4.72 20.24
C VAL A 157 -4.07 6.17 19.84
N THR A 158 -3.00 6.81 19.40
CA THR A 158 -3.02 8.11 18.72
C THR A 158 -2.77 7.89 17.24
N PHE A 159 -3.55 8.54 16.38
CA PHE A 159 -3.43 8.46 14.94
C PHE A 159 -3.07 9.80 14.32
N LEU A 160 -2.39 9.75 13.18
CA LEU A 160 -2.35 10.82 12.20
C LEU A 160 -2.71 10.23 10.84
N ASN A 161 -3.65 10.89 10.16
CA ASN A 161 -4.16 10.42 8.88
C ASN A 161 -3.88 11.47 7.80
N TYR A 162 -3.13 11.07 6.78
CA TYR A 162 -2.77 11.83 5.58
C TYR A 162 -3.61 11.31 4.41
N GLY A 163 -4.93 11.48 4.50
CA GLY A 163 -5.88 11.12 3.44
C GLY A 163 -5.98 9.62 3.13
N HIS A 164 -5.69 8.76 4.11
CA HIS A 164 -5.73 7.30 3.96
C HIS A 164 -7.04 6.73 4.56
N PRO A 165 -7.49 5.52 4.19
CA PRO A 165 -8.66 4.90 4.82
C PRO A 165 -8.59 4.88 6.35
N ALA A 166 -9.72 5.11 7.00
CA ALA A 166 -9.80 5.12 8.46
C ALA A 166 -9.46 3.72 9.01
N PRO A 167 -8.62 3.61 10.06
CA PRO A 167 -8.31 2.32 10.65
C PRO A 167 -9.55 1.70 11.28
N MET A 168 -9.62 0.37 11.35
CA MET A 168 -10.71 -0.33 12.00
C MET A 168 -10.30 -0.80 13.40
N VAL A 169 -11.05 -0.42 14.42
CA VAL A 169 -10.88 -0.89 15.79
C VAL A 169 -12.01 -1.84 16.14
N THR A 170 -11.65 -3.09 16.43
CA THR A 170 -12.57 -4.13 16.93
C THR A 170 -12.35 -4.29 18.43
N ARG A 171 -13.40 -4.10 19.22
CA ARG A 171 -13.38 -4.23 20.67
C ARG A 171 -13.46 -5.68 21.11
N ALA A 172 -13.06 -5.95 22.36
CA ALA A 172 -13.19 -7.28 22.95
C ALA A 172 -14.64 -7.81 22.97
N ASP A 173 -15.65 -6.94 23.03
CA ASP A 173 -17.08 -7.30 22.95
C ASP A 173 -17.56 -7.56 21.50
N GLY A 174 -16.70 -7.32 20.52
CA GLY A 174 -16.98 -7.47 19.09
C GLY A 174 -17.58 -6.25 18.42
N SER A 175 -17.76 -5.13 19.13
CA SER A 175 -18.14 -3.85 18.51
C SER A 175 -17.02 -3.31 17.63
N VAL A 176 -17.41 -2.62 16.56
CA VAL A 176 -16.49 -2.12 15.52
C VAL A 176 -16.64 -0.62 15.41
N THR A 177 -15.50 0.07 15.32
CA THR A 177 -15.45 1.52 15.11
C THR A 177 -14.37 1.86 14.10
N PHE A 178 -14.57 2.94 13.35
CA PHE A 178 -13.58 3.52 12.45
C PHE A 178 -13.21 4.90 13.00
N PRO A 179 -12.13 5.04 13.79
CA PRO A 179 -11.72 6.34 14.31
C PRO A 179 -11.36 7.29 13.16
N GLU A 180 -11.96 8.46 13.14
CA GLU A 180 -11.73 9.49 12.13
C GLU A 180 -11.09 10.76 12.71
N PRO A 181 -10.31 11.50 11.91
CA PRO A 181 -9.75 12.77 12.34
C PRO A 181 -10.83 13.86 12.48
N PRO A 182 -10.62 14.87 13.35
CA PRO A 182 -11.52 16.03 13.46
C PRO A 182 -11.66 16.81 12.15
N ALA A 183 -10.62 16.78 11.31
CA ALA A 183 -10.60 17.36 9.98
C ALA A 183 -9.68 16.51 9.08
N TYR A 184 -10.11 16.25 7.85
CA TYR A 184 -9.27 15.56 6.87
C TYR A 184 -8.10 16.44 6.43
N ALA A 185 -6.94 15.82 6.28
CA ALA A 185 -5.71 16.44 5.79
C ALA A 185 -5.34 15.87 4.43
N LEU A 186 -4.49 16.60 3.70
CA LEU A 186 -3.96 16.12 2.43
C LEU A 186 -2.96 14.97 2.63
N PRO A 187 -2.82 14.10 1.62
CA PRO A 187 -1.74 13.13 1.52
C PRO A 187 -0.35 13.75 1.66
N LEU A 188 0.62 12.93 2.07
CA LEU A 188 2.03 13.33 2.15
C LEU A 188 2.53 13.77 0.77
N GLY A 189 3.27 14.88 0.71
CA GLY A 189 3.81 15.43 -0.53
C GLY A 189 2.93 16.49 -1.20
N LEU A 190 1.72 16.72 -0.68
CA LEU A 190 0.79 17.75 -1.19
C LEU A 190 0.64 18.95 -0.26
N ALA A 191 1.41 19.05 0.82
CA ALA A 191 1.28 20.15 1.79
C ALA A 191 1.55 21.55 1.19
N ALA A 192 2.33 21.63 0.10
CA ALA A 192 2.57 22.88 -0.63
C ALA A 192 1.29 23.49 -1.25
N HIS A 193 0.22 22.70 -1.36
CA HIS A 193 -1.09 23.13 -1.91
C HIS A 193 -2.08 23.63 -0.86
N ASN A 194 -1.59 23.98 0.34
CA ASN A 194 -2.30 24.69 1.41
C ASN A 194 -3.35 23.85 2.16
N THR A 195 -2.89 23.08 3.15
CA THR A 195 -3.72 22.65 4.29
C THR A 195 -2.92 22.65 5.59
N ALA A 196 -3.63 22.85 6.70
CA ALA A 196 -3.10 22.56 8.03
C ALA A 196 -2.60 21.10 8.10
N ALA A 197 -1.53 20.86 8.87
CA ALA A 197 -1.04 19.51 9.14
C ALA A 197 -2.16 18.65 9.76
N PRO A 198 -2.16 17.32 9.55
CA PRO A 198 -3.14 16.45 10.18
C PRO A 198 -3.15 16.62 11.69
N GLN A 199 -4.34 16.67 12.25
CA GLN A 199 -4.51 16.77 13.70
C GLN A 199 -4.47 15.37 14.31
N PRO A 200 -3.71 15.17 15.39
CA PRO A 200 -3.70 13.89 16.08
C PRO A 200 -5.05 13.63 16.73
N PHE A 201 -5.54 12.40 16.59
CA PHE A 201 -6.79 11.96 17.20
C PHE A 201 -6.60 10.63 17.93
N ARG A 202 -7.41 10.38 18.96
CA ARG A 202 -7.18 9.27 19.89
C ARG A 202 -8.39 8.38 20.04
N THR A 203 -8.13 7.11 20.29
CA THR A 203 -9.12 6.13 20.73
C THR A 203 -8.54 5.31 21.87
N GLY A 204 -9.39 4.89 22.82
CA GLY A 204 -8.99 3.93 23.84
C GLY A 204 -8.57 2.61 23.17
N PHE A 205 -7.66 1.87 23.79
CA PHE A 205 -7.24 0.56 23.29
C PHE A 205 -6.78 -0.30 24.46
N SER A 206 -7.51 -1.37 24.71
CA SER A 206 -7.37 -2.18 25.92
C SER A 206 -7.19 -3.65 25.60
N ALA A 207 -6.82 -4.45 26.59
CA ALA A 207 -6.64 -5.89 26.44
C ALA A 207 -7.84 -6.55 25.74
N GLY A 208 -7.55 -7.31 24.68
CA GLY A 208 -8.55 -7.95 23.83
C GLY A 208 -8.93 -7.14 22.59
N ASP A 209 -8.73 -5.82 22.59
CA ASP A 209 -8.99 -4.98 21.42
C ASP A 209 -8.00 -5.26 20.28
N GLN A 210 -8.48 -5.02 19.08
CA GLN A 210 -7.72 -5.20 17.84
C GLN A 210 -7.80 -3.94 16.99
N LEU A 211 -6.69 -3.61 16.34
CA LEU A 211 -6.53 -2.49 15.43
C LEU A 211 -6.06 -3.04 14.08
N LEU A 212 -6.90 -2.91 13.06
CA LEU A 212 -6.56 -3.21 11.68
C LEU A 212 -6.26 -1.90 10.94
N LEU A 213 -5.05 -1.78 10.43
CA LEU A 213 -4.68 -0.80 9.42
C LEU A 213 -4.60 -1.49 8.07
N TYR A 214 -5.04 -0.83 7.01
CA TYR A 214 -5.15 -1.44 5.70
C TYR A 214 -5.08 -0.38 4.59
N THR A 215 -4.66 -0.80 3.40
CA THR A 215 -4.70 0.02 2.19
C THR A 215 -6.04 -0.09 1.47
N ASP A 216 -6.33 0.84 0.59
CA ASP A 216 -7.61 0.95 -0.11
C ASP A 216 -7.93 -0.28 -0.95
N GLY A 217 -6.95 -1.04 -1.45
CA GLY A 217 -7.16 -2.31 -2.14
C GLY A 217 -7.96 -3.36 -1.35
N VAL A 218 -8.08 -3.22 -0.03
CA VAL A 218 -9.00 -4.01 0.81
C VAL A 218 -10.45 -3.54 0.65
N THR A 219 -10.71 -2.24 0.84
CA THR A 219 -12.07 -1.67 0.79
C THR A 219 -12.59 -1.51 -0.63
N GLU A 220 -11.69 -1.24 -1.57
CA GLU A 220 -11.99 -1.08 -2.99
C GLU A 220 -12.12 -2.41 -3.74
N ALA A 221 -11.82 -3.54 -3.09
CA ALA A 221 -12.06 -4.86 -3.64
C ALA A 221 -13.53 -5.04 -4.03
N ARG A 222 -13.79 -5.34 -5.30
CA ARG A 222 -15.14 -5.41 -5.86
C ARG A 222 -15.58 -6.84 -6.13
N ASP A 223 -16.84 -7.13 -5.82
CA ASP A 223 -17.47 -8.37 -6.28
C ASP A 223 -17.81 -8.31 -7.78
N ALA A 224 -18.36 -9.41 -8.31
CA ALA A 224 -18.79 -9.50 -9.70
C ALA A 224 -19.91 -8.49 -10.08
N ALA A 225 -20.60 -7.90 -9.11
CA ALA A 225 -21.61 -6.85 -9.32
C ALA A 225 -21.01 -5.44 -9.17
N GLY A 226 -19.70 -5.32 -8.95
CA GLY A 226 -19.00 -4.05 -8.78
C GLY A 226 -19.14 -3.44 -7.38
N ARG A 227 -19.66 -4.18 -6.39
CA ARG A 227 -19.85 -3.68 -5.02
C ARG A 227 -18.56 -3.79 -4.22
N PHE A 228 -18.21 -2.70 -3.56
CA PHE A 228 -17.07 -2.63 -2.63
C PHE A 228 -17.19 -3.64 -1.49
N CYS A 229 -16.05 -3.95 -0.88
CA CYS A 229 -15.99 -4.89 0.23
C CYS A 229 -16.57 -4.25 1.50
N PRO A 230 -17.62 -4.82 2.10
CA PRO A 230 -18.15 -4.34 3.38
C PRO A 230 -17.24 -4.83 4.52
N LEU A 231 -16.15 -4.09 4.80
CA LEU A 231 -15.13 -4.51 5.77
C LEU A 231 -15.68 -4.57 7.20
N ASP A 232 -16.62 -3.69 7.54
CA ASP A 232 -17.33 -3.65 8.82
C ASP A 232 -18.14 -4.93 9.08
N GLU A 233 -18.82 -5.45 8.06
CA GLU A 233 -19.55 -6.73 8.14
C GLU A 233 -18.59 -7.93 8.35
N ARG A 234 -17.32 -7.78 7.95
CA ARG A 234 -16.27 -8.82 8.02
C ARG A 234 -15.43 -8.77 9.30
N ALA A 235 -15.68 -7.81 10.19
CA ALA A 235 -14.95 -7.69 11.45
C ALA A 235 -15.10 -8.93 12.37
N HIS A 236 -16.17 -9.71 12.20
CA HIS A 236 -16.35 -10.97 12.93
C HIS A 236 -15.21 -11.97 12.70
N VAL A 237 -14.53 -11.90 11.55
CA VAL A 237 -13.36 -12.73 11.20
C VAL A 237 -12.14 -12.39 12.05
N LEU A 238 -12.09 -11.16 12.58
CA LEU A 238 -10.96 -10.70 13.39
C LEU A 238 -10.99 -11.18 14.83
N LYS A 239 -12.14 -11.66 15.36
CA LYS A 239 -12.33 -12.07 16.78
C LYS A 239 -11.31 -13.08 17.31
N GLU A 240 -10.59 -13.70 16.41
CA GLU A 240 -9.62 -14.73 16.64
C GLU A 240 -8.39 -14.27 17.42
N HIS A 241 -7.97 -15.11 18.37
CA HIS A 241 -6.91 -14.78 19.34
C HIS A 241 -5.53 -14.59 18.69
N ASP A 242 -5.36 -15.18 17.51
CA ASP A 242 -4.13 -15.11 16.77
C ASP A 242 -4.23 -14.13 15.59
N PRO A 243 -3.46 -13.03 15.58
CA PRO A 243 -3.51 -12.06 14.50
C PRO A 243 -3.19 -12.63 13.12
N GLU A 244 -2.30 -13.62 13.03
CA GLU A 244 -1.95 -14.26 11.74
C GLU A 244 -3.14 -15.05 11.20
N ALA A 245 -3.77 -15.89 12.03
CA ALA A 245 -4.97 -16.63 11.64
C ALA A 245 -6.17 -15.72 11.35
N ALA A 246 -6.28 -14.57 12.03
CA ALA A 246 -7.32 -13.56 11.76
C ALA A 246 -7.14 -12.91 10.38
N LEU A 247 -5.92 -12.45 10.07
CA LEU A 247 -5.62 -11.86 8.77
C LEU A 247 -5.73 -12.87 7.62
N GLU A 248 -5.29 -14.12 7.83
CA GLU A 248 -5.39 -15.15 6.79
C GLU A 248 -6.85 -15.43 6.43
N ARG A 249 -7.76 -15.48 7.41
CA ARG A 249 -9.19 -15.62 7.12
C ARG A 249 -9.76 -14.39 6.45
N LEU A 250 -9.41 -13.19 6.89
CA LEU A 250 -9.86 -11.97 6.22
C LEU A 250 -9.40 -11.94 4.75
N ARG A 251 -8.16 -12.36 4.48
CA ARG A 251 -7.63 -12.50 3.13
C ARG A 251 -8.42 -13.53 2.31
N GLN A 252 -8.71 -14.71 2.87
CA GLN A 252 -9.52 -15.73 2.19
C GLN A 252 -10.93 -15.22 1.87
N ASP A 253 -11.53 -14.53 2.82
CA ASP A 253 -12.87 -13.95 2.72
C ASP A 253 -12.93 -12.81 1.67
N LEU A 254 -11.88 -11.99 1.57
CA LEU A 254 -11.68 -11.00 0.49
C LEU A 254 -11.56 -11.66 -0.89
N VAL A 255 -10.75 -12.72 -1.01
CA VAL A 255 -10.60 -13.46 -2.28
C VAL A 255 -11.93 -14.09 -2.70
N GLN A 256 -12.72 -14.59 -1.73
CA GLN A 256 -14.06 -15.12 -1.98
C GLN A 256 -15.05 -14.04 -2.42
N HIS A 257 -14.97 -12.83 -1.85
CA HIS A 257 -15.79 -11.68 -2.25
C HIS A 257 -15.58 -11.31 -3.72
N VAL A 258 -14.32 -11.19 -4.13
CA VAL A 258 -13.95 -10.81 -5.51
C VAL A 258 -14.20 -11.94 -6.51
N LYS A 259 -14.24 -13.20 -6.05
CA LYS A 259 -14.34 -14.42 -6.89
C LYS A 259 -13.21 -14.50 -7.92
N GLY A 260 -12.02 -14.05 -7.54
CA GLY A 260 -10.87 -13.93 -8.44
C GLY A 260 -9.67 -13.27 -7.75
N PRO A 261 -8.61 -12.95 -8.50
CA PRO A 261 -7.51 -12.17 -7.98
C PRO A 261 -7.95 -10.73 -7.66
N LEU A 262 -7.31 -10.10 -6.68
CA LEU A 262 -7.53 -8.68 -6.39
C LEU A 262 -7.16 -7.81 -7.59
N HIS A 263 -7.87 -6.70 -7.74
CA HIS A 263 -7.63 -5.71 -8.79
C HIS A 263 -6.52 -4.73 -8.45
N ASP A 264 -6.29 -4.49 -7.15
CA ASP A 264 -5.18 -3.70 -6.63
C ASP A 264 -4.42 -4.46 -5.55
N ASP A 265 -3.25 -3.96 -5.21
CA ASP A 265 -2.47 -4.47 -4.09
C ASP A 265 -3.20 -4.16 -2.77
N ALA A 266 -3.09 -5.09 -1.82
CA ALA A 266 -3.76 -4.97 -0.53
C ALA A 266 -2.80 -5.35 0.59
N ALA A 267 -2.45 -4.35 1.40
CA ALA A 267 -1.72 -4.50 2.65
C ALA A 267 -2.69 -4.43 3.83
N MET A 268 -2.51 -5.35 4.78
CA MET A 268 -3.23 -5.38 6.04
C MET A 268 -2.23 -5.59 7.18
N LEU A 269 -2.30 -4.75 8.22
CA LEU A 269 -1.52 -4.86 9.44
C LEU A 269 -2.48 -4.90 10.63
N LEU A 270 -2.47 -6.03 11.35
CA LEU A 270 -3.34 -6.27 12.49
C LEU A 270 -2.54 -6.27 13.78
N LEU A 271 -2.94 -5.41 14.71
CA LEU A 271 -2.44 -5.37 16.08
C LEU A 271 -3.50 -5.89 17.04
N ARG A 272 -3.09 -6.67 18.04
CA ARG A 272 -3.95 -7.09 19.15
C ARG A 272 -3.28 -6.75 20.48
N TYR A 273 -4.01 -6.05 21.34
CA TYR A 273 -3.56 -5.76 22.70
C TYR A 273 -3.78 -6.99 23.59
N ARG A 274 -2.74 -7.41 24.32
CA ARG A 274 -2.83 -8.51 25.30
C ARG A 274 -3.12 -8.02 26.70
#